data_AF-A0A4R5M697-F1
#
_entry.id   AF-A0A4R5M697-F1
#
_cell.length_a   1.000
_cell.length_b   1.000
_cell.length_c   1.000
_cell.angle_alpha   90.00
_cell.angle_beta   90.00
_cell.angle_gamma   90.00
#
_symmetry.space_group_name_H-M   'P 1'
#
loop_
_entity.id
_entity.type
_entity.pdbx_description
1 polymer ?
#
loop_
_entity_poly.entity_id
_entity_poly.type
_entity_poly.pdbx_seq_one_letter_code
_entity_poly.pdbx_strand_id
1 'polypeptide(L)'
;MDQFRDASFSAGTRQPVAQGKTTFMGILDSIVAALGSAVGETAAQAERSPATEGLARAARPVLQINRFPVSIDTATFQNALSGRNPNGDLKALFAFHQLVDPVPTFTRGYSASTGSTQQIYGSLLNGASVNGDSPFAAGILSDAKSAFESEKFANLDGTHGSWRPVYASPEDWSTAGPERFRSLDIDPDARGTSQTAFTTIGDDEDLELRIGTDDAEADAAAMVTRVRSVSVEYLLVSLRRPWLHPMVFETNEWFLSGEDAGFCSSGKLSGNGGVLPLIPTGLLLGRNVNVEADWSSAGTSLLNRAKSAGASVSLGPFLLSASDSAQSSLQVIGWISNLVPFSPKMTKSTAGSVLVDNDGGFVARFSVEWNEGPERRSRQSGNFLVMSSAEIPIPVNASAIDVKIEIMTCPPPLESWKVFETRKFDKPVMKKYVLSGTTFDPVLKEA
;
A
#
# COMPACT_ATOMS: atom_id res chain seq x y z
N MET A 1 -57.43 -55.96 -40.54
CA MET A 1 -58.10 -54.97 -39.70
C MET A 1 -57.08 -54.54 -38.65
N ASP A 2 -56.53 -53.35 -38.86
CA ASP A 2 -55.76 -52.45 -37.97
C ASP A 2 -54.60 -52.99 -37.12
N GLN A 3 -53.33 -52.63 -37.38
CA GLN A 3 -52.63 -51.31 -37.37
C GLN A 3 -51.97 -50.97 -36.02
N PHE A 4 -50.64 -50.79 -36.09
CA PHE A 4 -49.76 -49.86 -35.34
C PHE A 4 -49.72 -49.90 -33.80
N ARG A 5 -48.54 -50.14 -33.19
CA ARG A 5 -47.50 -49.10 -32.93
C ARG A 5 -46.32 -49.63 -32.08
N ASP A 6 -45.13 -49.17 -32.46
CA ASP A 6 -43.88 -49.20 -31.71
C ASP A 6 -43.96 -48.53 -30.34
N ALA A 7 -43.24 -49.06 -29.36
CA ALA A 7 -42.85 -48.36 -28.15
C ALA A 7 -41.42 -48.75 -27.74
N SER A 8 -40.45 -48.00 -28.27
CA SER A 8 -39.09 -47.90 -27.76
C SER A 8 -39.06 -47.09 -26.47
N PHE A 9 -38.71 -47.71 -25.35
CA PHE A 9 -38.39 -47.01 -24.10
C PHE A 9 -36.88 -47.00 -23.86
N SER A 10 -36.33 -45.79 -23.94
CA SER A 10 -34.94 -45.43 -23.65
C SER A 10 -34.62 -45.60 -22.17
N ALA A 11 -33.54 -46.33 -21.87
CA ALA A 11 -32.96 -46.43 -20.54
C ALA A 11 -32.25 -45.11 -20.20
N GLY A 12 -32.88 -44.30 -19.35
CA GLY A 12 -32.26 -43.11 -18.77
C GLY A 12 -31.19 -43.49 -17.76
N THR A 13 -29.94 -43.38 -18.16
CA THR A 13 -28.76 -43.43 -17.29
C THR A 13 -28.83 -42.26 -16.30
N ARG A 14 -29.19 -42.53 -15.04
CA ARG A 14 -29.02 -41.56 -13.94
C ARG A 14 -27.52 -41.38 -13.71
N GLN A 15 -26.98 -40.26 -14.16
CA GLN A 15 -25.67 -39.78 -13.72
C GLN A 15 -25.69 -39.58 -12.20
N PRO A 16 -24.67 -40.05 -11.46
CA PRO A 16 -24.50 -39.69 -10.06
C PRO A 16 -24.21 -38.19 -9.97
N VAL A 17 -24.98 -37.50 -9.11
CA VAL A 17 -24.68 -36.13 -8.68
C VAL A 17 -23.31 -36.17 -8.02
N ALA A 18 -22.31 -35.58 -8.68
CA ALA A 18 -21.00 -35.39 -8.11
C ALA A 18 -21.14 -34.42 -6.91
N GLN A 19 -21.14 -34.96 -5.69
CA GLN A 19 -20.86 -34.19 -4.49
C GLN A 19 -19.45 -33.63 -4.66
N GLY A 20 -19.35 -32.34 -4.97
CA GLY A 20 -18.08 -31.64 -5.03
C GLY A 20 -17.39 -31.75 -3.68
N LYS A 21 -16.19 -32.34 -3.65
CA LYS A 21 -15.24 -32.12 -2.57
C LYS A 21 -14.85 -30.65 -2.64
N THR A 22 -15.44 -29.82 -1.80
CA THR A 22 -14.88 -28.50 -1.51
C THR A 22 -13.65 -28.78 -0.64
N THR A 23 -12.51 -28.86 -1.30
CA THR A 23 -11.21 -28.87 -0.63
C THR A 23 -11.12 -27.61 0.22
N PHE A 24 -10.23 -27.60 1.20
CA PHE A 24 -9.93 -26.43 2.04
C PHE A 24 -9.61 -25.14 1.24
N MET A 25 -9.30 -25.28 -0.05
CA MET A 25 -9.32 -24.25 -1.10
C MET A 25 -10.67 -23.53 -1.22
N GLY A 26 -10.67 -22.21 -1.02
CA GLY A 26 -11.81 -21.33 -1.32
C GLY A 26 -12.62 -20.87 -0.11
N ILE A 27 -12.33 -21.35 1.11
CA ILE A 27 -12.97 -20.81 2.33
C ILE A 27 -12.67 -19.32 2.48
N LEU A 28 -11.44 -18.90 2.17
CA LEU A 28 -11.05 -17.48 2.20
C LEU A 28 -11.87 -16.66 1.20
N ASP A 29 -12.18 -17.20 0.02
CA ASP A 29 -13.06 -16.55 -0.95
C ASP A 29 -14.51 -16.49 -0.49
N SER A 30 -15.02 -17.56 0.13
CA SER A 30 -16.36 -17.57 0.72
C SER A 30 -16.47 -16.57 1.87
N ILE A 31 -15.42 -16.43 2.70
CA ILE A 31 -15.34 -15.42 3.77
C ILE A 31 -15.33 -14.02 3.15
N VAL A 32 -14.47 -13.76 2.17
CA VAL A 32 -14.37 -12.45 1.52
C VAL A 32 -15.65 -12.11 0.77
N ALA A 33 -16.32 -13.09 0.16
CA ALA A 33 -17.59 -12.90 -0.53
C ALA A 33 -18.74 -12.61 0.45
N ALA A 34 -18.83 -13.35 1.55
CA ALA A 34 -19.82 -13.16 2.59
C ALA A 34 -19.64 -11.80 3.28
N LEU A 35 -18.40 -11.48 3.69
CA LEU A 35 -18.04 -10.16 4.23
C LEU A 35 -18.31 -9.06 3.22
N GLY A 36 -18.01 -9.30 1.94
CA GLY A 36 -18.23 -8.32 0.89
C GLY A 36 -19.69 -8.02 0.61
N SER A 37 -20.56 -9.01 0.77
CA SER A 37 -21.99 -8.81 0.66
C SER A 37 -22.54 -8.07 1.89
N ALA A 38 -22.19 -8.55 3.09
CA ALA A 38 -22.69 -8.00 4.35
C ALA A 38 -22.19 -6.56 4.64
N VAL A 39 -20.93 -6.26 4.36
CA VAL A 39 -20.36 -4.92 4.53
C VAL A 39 -20.75 -4.00 3.38
N GLY A 40 -20.90 -4.51 2.15
CA GLY A 40 -21.37 -3.74 1.00
C GLY A 40 -22.76 -3.14 1.21
N GLU A 41 -23.69 -3.92 1.75
CA GLU A 41 -25.03 -3.43 2.12
C GLU A 41 -24.97 -2.34 3.20
N THR A 42 -24.00 -2.42 4.10
CA THR A 42 -23.77 -1.44 5.17
C THR A 42 -23.22 -0.12 4.62
N ALA A 43 -22.24 -0.19 3.72
CA ALA A 43 -21.67 0.98 3.06
C ALA A 43 -22.71 1.69 2.17
N ALA A 44 -23.50 0.93 1.41
CA ALA A 44 -24.58 1.47 0.56
C ALA A 44 -25.71 2.15 1.36
N GLN A 45 -25.95 1.74 2.60
CA GLN A 45 -26.89 2.44 3.51
C GLN A 45 -26.28 3.71 4.12
N ALA A 46 -24.97 3.73 4.39
CA ALA A 46 -24.27 4.89 4.94
C ALA A 46 -24.07 6.02 3.90
N GLU A 47 -23.99 5.68 2.60
CA GLU A 47 -23.77 6.63 1.51
C GLU A 47 -25.03 7.31 0.94
N ARG A 48 -26.21 7.12 1.55
CA ARG A 48 -27.43 7.89 1.19
C ARG A 48 -27.39 9.34 1.72
N SER A 49 -26.34 10.08 1.39
CA SER A 49 -26.28 11.54 1.43
C SER A 49 -26.31 12.07 -0.01
N PRO A 50 -27.22 13.01 -0.37
CA PRO A 50 -27.42 13.43 -1.75
C PRO A 50 -26.39 14.49 -2.14
N ALA A 51 -25.17 14.08 -2.41
CA ALA A 51 -24.22 14.87 -3.18
C ALA A 51 -23.13 13.94 -3.70
N THR A 52 -22.79 14.07 -4.99
CA THR A 52 -21.68 13.39 -5.69
C THR A 52 -22.05 12.13 -6.48
N GLU A 53 -23.10 12.17 -7.31
CA GLU A 53 -23.09 11.41 -8.56
C GLU A 53 -22.23 12.17 -9.59
N GLY A 54 -21.00 11.71 -9.83
CA GLY A 54 -20.16 12.34 -10.87
C GLY A 54 -18.65 12.11 -10.81
N LEU A 55 -18.14 11.24 -9.95
CA LEU A 55 -16.71 10.88 -9.94
C LEU A 55 -16.51 9.45 -10.42
N ALA A 56 -15.45 9.25 -11.21
CA ALA A 56 -15.02 7.97 -11.75
C ALA A 56 -15.18 6.84 -10.74
N ARG A 57 -15.72 5.70 -11.16
CA ARG A 57 -15.97 4.53 -10.33
C ARG A 57 -14.73 4.22 -9.49
N ALA A 58 -14.75 4.61 -8.21
CA ALA A 58 -13.65 4.37 -7.29
C ALA A 58 -13.30 2.88 -7.33
N ALA A 59 -12.01 2.57 -7.38
CA ALA A 59 -11.56 1.19 -7.29
C ALA A 59 -12.17 0.56 -6.03
N ARG A 60 -12.73 -0.65 -6.15
CA ARG A 60 -13.32 -1.33 -5.00
C ARG A 60 -12.26 -1.47 -3.90
N PRO A 61 -12.62 -1.26 -2.62
CA PRO A 61 -11.68 -1.44 -1.53
C PRO A 61 -11.15 -2.87 -1.50
N VAL A 62 -9.91 -3.03 -1.06
CA VAL A 62 -9.22 -4.31 -0.89
C VAL A 62 -9.51 -4.83 0.50
N LEU A 63 -10.01 -6.07 0.61
CA LEU A 63 -10.16 -6.76 1.90
C LEU A 63 -8.98 -7.72 2.09
N GLN A 64 -8.24 -7.55 3.17
CA GLN A 64 -7.18 -8.46 3.59
C GLN A 64 -7.54 -9.07 4.94
N ILE A 65 -7.63 -10.39 5.00
CA ILE A 65 -7.93 -11.11 6.23
C ILE A 65 -6.61 -11.45 6.93
N ASN A 66 -6.57 -11.36 8.26
CA ASN A 66 -5.37 -11.76 8.98
C ASN A 66 -5.14 -13.26 8.78
N ARG A 67 -3.87 -13.67 8.63
CA ARG A 67 -3.53 -15.09 8.61
C ARG A 67 -3.73 -15.75 9.98
N PHE A 68 -3.61 -14.97 11.05
CA PHE A 68 -3.68 -15.42 12.44
C PHE A 68 -4.58 -14.50 13.26
N PRO A 69 -5.22 -15.00 14.33
CA PRO A 69 -6.04 -14.15 15.18
C PRO A 69 -5.17 -13.10 15.88
N VAL A 70 -5.61 -11.85 15.83
CA VAL A 70 -5.00 -10.75 16.59
C VAL A 70 -6.00 -10.30 17.64
N SER A 71 -5.85 -10.81 18.87
CA SER A 71 -6.67 -10.40 20.01
C SER A 71 -6.31 -8.98 20.45
N ILE A 72 -7.33 -8.19 20.75
CA ILE A 72 -7.19 -6.81 21.19
C ILE A 72 -7.62 -6.71 22.65
N ASP A 73 -6.75 -6.14 23.49
CA ASP A 73 -7.15 -5.64 24.80
C ASP A 73 -7.87 -4.30 24.63
N THR A 74 -9.19 -4.32 24.71
CA THR A 74 -10.01 -3.12 24.46
C THR A 74 -9.77 -2.03 25.49
N ALA A 75 -9.32 -2.35 26.72
CA ALA A 75 -9.04 -1.38 27.76
C ALA A 75 -7.99 -0.35 27.32
N THR A 76 -7.01 -0.78 26.52
CA THR A 76 -5.94 0.07 25.98
C THR A 76 -6.45 1.15 25.03
N PHE A 77 -7.64 0.97 24.43
CA PHE A 77 -8.21 1.88 23.42
C PHE A 77 -9.44 2.65 23.92
N GLN A 78 -9.75 2.58 25.21
CA GLN A 78 -10.90 3.28 25.77
C GLN A 78 -10.64 4.77 25.90
N ASN A 79 -11.70 5.57 25.77
CA ASN A 79 -11.67 7.02 25.98
C ASN A 79 -10.61 7.74 25.12
N ALA A 80 -10.32 7.28 23.90
CA ALA A 80 -9.33 7.93 23.04
C ALA A 80 -9.67 9.41 22.78
N LEU A 81 -8.65 10.27 22.80
CA LEU A 81 -8.77 11.68 22.45
C LEU A 81 -9.31 11.85 21.01
N SER A 82 -10.31 12.71 20.84
CA SER A 82 -10.87 13.02 19.52
C SER A 82 -11.49 14.43 19.49
N GLY A 83 -11.93 14.88 18.31
CA GLY A 83 -12.68 16.14 18.21
C GLY A 83 -14.03 16.11 18.94
N ARG A 84 -14.63 14.93 19.14
CA ARG A 84 -15.88 14.74 19.91
C ARG A 84 -15.60 14.41 21.38
N ASN A 85 -14.40 13.94 21.69
CA ASN A 85 -13.91 13.64 23.02
C ASN A 85 -12.61 14.44 23.31
N PRO A 86 -12.69 15.77 23.48
CA PRO A 86 -11.51 16.62 23.67
C PRO A 86 -10.79 16.39 25.01
N ASN A 87 -11.45 15.72 25.96
CA ASN A 87 -10.87 15.34 27.26
C ASN A 87 -10.42 13.87 27.28
N GLY A 88 -10.36 13.21 26.13
CA GLY A 88 -9.93 11.83 26.02
C GLY A 88 -8.45 11.63 26.30
N ASP A 89 -8.07 10.37 26.48
CA ASP A 89 -6.69 9.95 26.70
C ASP A 89 -5.89 9.94 25.39
N LEU A 90 -4.80 10.72 25.39
CA LEU A 90 -3.85 10.76 24.29
C LEU A 90 -3.11 9.43 24.11
N LYS A 91 -2.89 8.66 25.19
CA LYS A 91 -2.24 7.34 25.12
C LYS A 91 -3.10 6.33 24.37
N ALA A 92 -4.41 6.33 24.62
CA ALA A 92 -5.34 5.48 23.90
C ALA A 92 -5.41 5.85 22.41
N LEU A 93 -5.38 7.16 22.07
CA LEU A 93 -5.29 7.61 20.68
C LEU A 93 -3.98 7.16 20.00
N PHE A 94 -2.85 7.26 20.71
CA PHE A 94 -1.56 6.82 20.20
C PHE A 94 -1.50 5.29 20.01
N ALA A 95 -2.01 4.52 20.97
CA ALA A 95 -2.10 3.07 20.84
C ALA A 95 -2.94 2.67 19.63
N PHE A 96 -4.06 3.36 19.41
CA PHE A 96 -4.87 3.14 18.20
C PHE A 96 -4.12 3.50 16.92
N HIS A 97 -3.38 4.62 16.88
CA HIS A 97 -2.49 4.97 15.77
C HIS A 97 -1.48 3.84 15.50
N GLN A 98 -0.79 3.32 16.52
CA GLN A 98 0.20 2.25 16.36
C GLN A 98 -0.41 0.96 15.78
N LEU A 99 -1.65 0.66 16.14
CA LEU A 99 -2.37 -0.50 15.61
C LEU A 99 -2.61 -0.37 14.09
N VAL A 100 -3.00 0.82 13.62
CA VAL A 100 -3.58 1.01 12.27
C VAL A 100 -2.69 1.77 11.29
N ASP A 101 -1.58 2.36 11.73
CA ASP A 101 -0.66 3.11 10.87
C ASP A 101 0.26 2.26 9.96
N PRO A 102 0.65 1.02 10.29
CA PRO A 102 1.48 0.22 9.41
C PRO A 102 0.88 0.06 8.01
N VAL A 103 1.73 0.21 6.98
CA VAL A 103 1.36 -0.08 5.60
C VAL A 103 1.21 -1.60 5.45
N PRO A 104 0.09 -2.12 4.93
CA PRO A 104 -0.05 -3.54 4.70
C PRO A 104 0.94 -4.04 3.65
N THR A 105 1.47 -5.25 3.83
CA THR A 105 2.15 -5.95 2.73
C THR A 105 1.15 -6.20 1.60
N PHE A 106 1.62 -6.16 0.35
CA PHE A 106 0.77 -6.40 -0.83
C PHE A 106 0.57 -7.89 -1.08
N THR A 107 -0.11 -8.55 -0.15
CA THR A 107 -0.39 -9.99 -0.11
C THR A 107 -1.86 -10.24 0.21
N ARG A 108 -2.37 -11.45 -0.07
CA ARG A 108 -3.79 -11.76 0.16
C ARG A 108 -4.16 -11.69 1.64
N GLY A 109 -3.36 -12.33 2.49
CA GLY A 109 -3.41 -12.13 3.93
C GLY A 109 -2.85 -10.77 4.34
N TYR A 110 -3.42 -10.17 5.38
CA TYR A 110 -2.84 -8.99 6.00
C TYR A 110 -1.60 -9.37 6.80
N SER A 111 -0.53 -8.62 6.58
CA SER A 111 0.61 -8.51 7.49
C SER A 111 1.04 -7.05 7.51
N ALA A 112 1.39 -6.56 8.70
CA ALA A 112 2.00 -5.24 8.82
C ALA A 112 3.40 -5.27 8.18
N SER A 113 3.70 -4.30 7.33
CA SER A 113 5.08 -4.07 6.89
C SER A 113 5.85 -3.29 7.97
N THR A 114 7.16 -3.13 7.77
CA THR A 114 7.97 -2.23 8.60
C THR A 114 7.72 -0.75 8.29
N GLY A 115 6.95 -0.44 7.25
CA GLY A 115 6.64 0.91 6.82
C GLY A 115 5.45 1.50 7.56
N SER A 116 5.54 2.76 7.96
CA SER A 116 4.45 3.55 8.52
C SER A 116 3.78 4.38 7.42
N THR A 117 2.44 4.37 7.37
CA THR A 117 1.67 5.18 6.41
C THR A 117 2.02 6.65 6.59
N GLN A 118 2.08 7.12 7.83
CA GLN A 118 2.47 8.50 8.16
C GLN A 118 3.89 8.84 7.69
N GLN A 119 4.87 7.99 7.99
CA GLN A 119 6.27 8.25 7.65
C GLN A 119 6.47 8.28 6.14
N ILE A 120 5.93 7.29 5.43
CA ILE A 120 6.03 7.22 3.97
C ILE A 120 5.34 8.43 3.36
N TYR A 121 4.12 8.75 3.76
CA TYR A 121 3.41 9.93 3.25
C TYR A 121 4.15 11.25 3.53
N GLY A 122 4.71 11.42 4.72
CA GLY A 122 5.54 12.59 5.05
C GLY A 122 6.77 12.72 4.16
N SER A 123 7.49 11.61 3.92
CA SER A 123 8.62 11.57 2.99
C SER A 123 8.20 11.89 1.56
N LEU A 124 7.05 11.38 1.11
CA LEU A 124 6.49 11.70 -0.20
C LEU A 124 6.21 13.20 -0.34
N LEU A 125 5.54 13.81 0.64
CA LEU A 125 5.28 15.26 0.62
C LEU A 125 6.58 16.07 0.59
N ASN A 126 7.59 15.68 1.37
CA ASN A 126 8.87 16.36 1.43
C ASN A 126 9.67 16.23 0.11
N GLY A 127 9.59 15.08 -0.56
CA GLY A 127 10.25 14.83 -1.85
C GLY A 127 9.46 15.29 -3.08
N ALA A 128 8.17 15.57 -2.93
CA ALA A 128 7.28 15.92 -4.04
C ALA A 128 7.61 17.31 -4.60
N SER A 129 7.73 17.35 -5.93
CA SER A 129 7.94 18.56 -6.73
C SER A 129 6.92 18.62 -7.85
N VAL A 130 6.57 19.83 -8.29
CA VAL A 130 5.64 20.07 -9.40
C VAL A 130 6.44 20.22 -10.70
N ASN A 131 5.91 19.66 -11.79
CA ASN A 131 6.45 19.86 -13.13
C ASN A 131 5.96 21.21 -13.70
N GLY A 132 6.90 22.10 -14.03
CA GLY A 132 6.57 23.44 -14.52
C GLY A 132 5.77 24.26 -13.51
N ASP A 133 4.86 25.10 -14.00
CA ASP A 133 4.08 26.06 -13.20
C ASP A 133 2.63 25.59 -12.97
N SER A 134 2.36 24.29 -12.74
CA SER A 134 0.99 23.82 -12.50
C SER A 134 0.42 24.35 -11.19
N PRO A 135 -0.49 25.36 -11.20
CA PRO A 135 -0.96 25.97 -9.96
C PRO A 135 -1.89 25.02 -9.19
N PHE A 136 -2.57 24.12 -9.90
CA PHE A 136 -3.43 23.12 -9.30
C PHE A 136 -2.62 22.08 -8.52
N ALA A 137 -1.60 21.48 -9.15
CA ALA A 137 -0.75 20.49 -8.46
C ALA A 137 0.01 21.12 -7.29
N ALA A 138 0.49 22.36 -7.46
CA ALA A 138 1.12 23.13 -6.39
C ALA A 138 0.15 23.38 -5.22
N GLY A 139 -1.11 23.75 -5.51
CA GLY A 139 -2.15 23.93 -4.50
C GLY A 139 -2.41 22.66 -3.70
N ILE A 140 -2.65 21.53 -4.37
CA ILE A 140 -2.91 20.25 -3.70
C ILE A 140 -1.73 19.82 -2.82
N LEU A 141 -0.49 19.95 -3.30
CA LEU A 141 0.69 19.61 -2.50
C LEU A 141 0.89 20.58 -1.33
N SER A 142 0.60 21.87 -1.51
CA SER A 142 0.66 22.87 -0.45
C SER A 142 -0.37 22.59 0.64
N ASP A 143 -1.61 22.30 0.26
CA ASP A 143 -2.70 21.98 1.20
C ASP A 143 -2.41 20.68 1.94
N ALA A 144 -1.92 19.65 1.23
CA ALA A 144 -1.49 18.39 1.84
C ALA A 144 -0.35 18.59 2.85
N LYS A 145 0.66 19.39 2.52
CA LYS A 145 1.76 19.75 3.44
C LYS A 145 1.25 20.50 4.66
N SER A 146 0.35 21.47 4.46
CA SER A 146 -0.25 22.25 5.54
C SER A 146 -1.05 21.38 6.49
N ALA A 147 -1.96 20.54 5.96
CA ALA A 147 -2.75 19.60 6.74
C ALA A 147 -1.88 18.57 7.46
N PHE A 148 -0.83 18.06 6.80
CA PHE A 148 0.13 17.19 7.42
C PHE A 148 0.81 17.91 8.59
N GLU A 149 1.35 19.11 8.41
CA GLU A 149 2.04 19.84 9.47
C GLU A 149 1.14 20.32 10.62
N SER A 150 -0.14 20.62 10.39
CA SER A 150 -1.07 21.05 11.44
C SER A 150 -1.50 19.92 12.37
N GLU A 151 -1.54 18.69 11.87
CA GLU A 151 -2.08 17.52 12.58
C GLU A 151 -0.97 16.69 13.28
N LYS A 152 0.01 17.35 13.94
CA LYS A 152 1.02 16.65 14.77
C LYS A 152 0.73 16.73 16.25
N PHE A 153 1.01 15.63 16.92
CA PHE A 153 1.28 15.57 18.34
C PHE A 153 2.76 15.35 18.59
N ALA A 154 3.26 15.89 19.70
CA ALA A 154 4.60 15.54 20.20
C ALA A 154 4.63 14.07 20.64
N ASN A 155 5.81 13.46 20.63
CA ASN A 155 6.00 12.11 21.16
C ASN A 155 5.61 12.04 22.65
N LEU A 156 4.99 10.93 23.04
CA LEU A 156 4.47 10.73 24.40
C LEU A 156 5.58 10.65 25.47
N ASP A 157 6.79 10.26 25.08
CA ASP A 157 7.95 10.13 25.96
C ASP A 157 8.76 11.43 26.09
N GLY A 158 8.34 12.51 25.42
CA GLY A 158 9.03 13.79 25.42
C GLY A 158 10.27 13.83 24.52
N THR A 159 10.57 12.77 23.77
CA THR A 159 11.65 12.79 22.78
C THR A 159 11.33 13.71 21.60
N HIS A 160 12.37 14.17 20.91
CA HIS A 160 12.18 14.94 19.68
C HIS A 160 11.50 14.07 18.62
N GLY A 161 10.40 14.59 18.08
CA GLY A 161 9.64 13.92 17.03
C GLY A 161 8.16 14.27 17.12
N SER A 162 7.42 13.76 16.15
CA SER A 162 5.98 13.92 16.12
C SER A 162 5.30 12.75 15.45
N TRP A 163 4.07 12.48 15.88
CA TRP A 163 3.17 11.53 15.27
C TRP A 163 1.85 12.20 14.91
N ARG A 164 1.06 11.54 14.06
CA ARG A 164 -0.18 12.06 13.50
C ARG A 164 -1.34 11.16 13.92
N PRO A 165 -2.47 11.71 14.36
CA PRO A 165 -3.57 10.91 14.88
C PRO A 165 -4.28 10.11 13.78
N VAL A 166 -4.85 8.98 14.15
CA VAL A 166 -5.83 8.25 13.33
C VAL A 166 -7.09 8.14 14.16
N TYR A 167 -8.23 8.53 13.61
CA TYR A 167 -9.50 8.50 14.35
C TYR A 167 -10.35 7.33 13.87
N ALA A 168 -10.86 6.57 14.83
CA ALA A 168 -11.84 5.52 14.58
C ALA A 168 -13.23 6.11 14.36
N SER A 169 -14.01 5.50 13.48
CA SER A 169 -15.45 5.73 13.37
C SER A 169 -16.15 4.37 13.28
N PRO A 170 -16.98 3.99 14.26
CA PRO A 170 -17.37 4.75 15.45
C PRO A 170 -16.21 4.94 16.46
N GLU A 171 -16.24 6.00 17.26
CA GLU A 171 -15.16 6.33 18.22
C GLU A 171 -15.18 5.44 19.47
N ASP A 172 -16.36 4.94 19.85
CA ASP A 172 -16.61 4.07 21.01
C ASP A 172 -16.51 2.57 20.68
N TRP A 173 -15.85 2.22 19.57
CA TRP A 173 -15.73 0.84 19.09
C TRP A 173 -15.15 -0.12 20.14
N SER A 174 -14.22 0.35 20.98
CA SER A 174 -13.54 -0.45 22.01
C SER A 174 -14.47 -0.79 23.18
N THR A 175 -15.54 -0.04 23.36
CA THR A 175 -16.57 -0.26 24.39
C THR A 175 -17.90 -0.71 23.81
N ALA A 176 -17.94 -1.08 22.52
CA ALA A 176 -19.16 -1.47 21.84
C ALA A 176 -19.79 -2.72 22.48
N GLY A 177 -21.07 -2.62 22.84
CA GLY A 177 -21.87 -3.75 23.32
C GLY A 177 -22.18 -4.75 22.20
N PRO A 178 -22.62 -5.98 22.55
CA PRO A 178 -22.91 -7.03 21.58
C PRO A 178 -23.98 -6.64 20.55
N GLU A 179 -24.91 -5.76 20.90
CA GLU A 179 -25.98 -5.25 20.01
C GLU A 179 -25.48 -4.48 18.78
N ARG A 180 -24.21 -4.02 18.81
CA ARG A 180 -23.58 -3.31 17.70
C ARG A 180 -22.92 -4.22 16.68
N PHE A 181 -22.72 -5.48 17.04
CA PHE A 181 -22.11 -6.47 16.16
C PHE A 181 -23.18 -7.10 15.27
N ARG A 182 -22.81 -7.37 14.04
CA ARG A 182 -23.66 -8.06 13.07
C ARG A 182 -23.21 -9.50 12.97
N SER A 183 -24.16 -10.43 12.95
CA SER A 183 -23.86 -11.83 12.68
C SER A 183 -23.55 -12.03 11.21
N LEU A 184 -22.50 -12.79 10.94
CA LEU A 184 -22.10 -13.25 9.63
C LEU A 184 -21.98 -14.76 9.67
N ASP A 185 -22.82 -15.43 8.90
CA ASP A 185 -22.74 -16.86 8.66
C ASP A 185 -22.11 -17.11 7.29
N ILE A 186 -21.04 -17.88 7.29
CA ILE A 186 -20.24 -18.20 6.12
C ILE A 186 -20.46 -19.66 5.83
N ASP A 187 -21.17 -19.92 4.73
CA ASP A 187 -21.28 -21.24 4.14
C ASP A 187 -20.16 -21.39 3.09
N PRO A 188 -19.13 -22.23 3.34
CA PRO A 188 -18.03 -22.41 2.42
C PRO A 188 -18.47 -23.05 1.09
N ASP A 189 -19.61 -23.74 1.05
CA ASP A 189 -20.16 -24.37 -0.16
C ASP A 189 -21.11 -23.45 -0.94
N ALA A 190 -21.52 -22.33 -0.34
CA ALA A 190 -22.31 -21.33 -1.02
C ALA A 190 -21.46 -20.68 -2.11
N ARG A 191 -21.71 -21.05 -3.37
CA ARG A 191 -21.11 -20.39 -4.54
C ARG A 191 -21.50 -18.92 -4.53
N GLY A 192 -20.58 -18.06 -4.10
CA GLY A 192 -20.77 -16.61 -4.08
C GLY A 192 -21.23 -16.11 -5.44
N THR A 193 -22.30 -15.30 -5.44
CA THR A 193 -22.68 -14.51 -6.60
C THR A 193 -21.58 -13.46 -6.84
N SER A 194 -21.20 -13.24 -8.10
CA SER A 194 -19.97 -12.55 -8.52
C SER A 194 -19.92 -11.03 -8.24
N GLN A 195 -20.62 -10.51 -7.23
CA GLN A 195 -20.76 -9.08 -6.97
C GLN A 195 -20.41 -8.73 -5.52
N THR A 196 -19.18 -9.00 -5.11
CA THR A 196 -18.63 -8.61 -3.81
C THR A 196 -18.32 -7.11 -3.79
N ALA A 197 -18.57 -6.43 -2.66
CA ALA A 197 -18.21 -5.01 -2.50
C ALA A 197 -16.70 -4.75 -2.42
N PHE A 198 -15.90 -5.80 -2.15
CA PHE A 198 -14.44 -5.74 -2.08
C PHE A 198 -13.79 -6.50 -3.23
N THR A 199 -12.54 -6.15 -3.46
CA THR A 199 -11.60 -6.93 -4.27
C THR A 199 -10.60 -7.65 -3.38
N THR A 200 -10.08 -8.78 -3.86
CA THR A 200 -8.93 -9.48 -3.28
C THR A 200 -7.66 -9.18 -4.09
N ILE A 201 -6.50 -9.43 -3.49
CA ILE A 201 -5.18 -9.31 -4.12
C ILE A 201 -4.43 -10.64 -3.98
N GLY A 202 -3.54 -10.95 -4.93
CA GLY A 202 -2.75 -12.18 -4.95
C GLY A 202 -3.47 -13.41 -5.50
N ASP A 203 -2.76 -14.53 -5.52
CA ASP A 203 -3.26 -15.84 -5.93
C ASP A 203 -3.98 -16.55 -4.75
N ASP A 204 -4.45 -17.79 -4.96
CA ASP A 204 -5.09 -18.58 -3.89
C ASP A 204 -4.13 -18.87 -2.73
N GLU A 205 -4.50 -18.37 -1.54
CA GLU A 205 -3.89 -18.70 -0.26
C GLU A 205 -4.87 -19.53 0.58
N ASP A 206 -4.37 -20.63 1.15
CA ASP A 206 -5.12 -21.48 2.06
C ASP A 206 -5.12 -20.90 3.49
N LEU A 207 -6.16 -21.17 4.27
CA LEU A 207 -6.13 -20.91 5.71
C LEU A 207 -5.16 -21.87 6.43
N GLU A 208 -4.61 -21.47 7.57
CA GLU A 208 -3.69 -22.31 8.34
C GLU A 208 -4.29 -22.68 9.70
N LEU A 209 -4.09 -23.92 10.17
CA LEU A 209 -4.49 -24.36 11.51
C LEU A 209 -3.27 -24.30 12.45
N ARG A 210 -3.42 -23.62 13.59
CA ARG A 210 -2.32 -23.43 14.57
C ARG A 210 -2.76 -23.68 16.01
N ILE A 211 -1.78 -24.00 16.87
CA ILE A 211 -1.96 -24.29 18.29
C ILE A 211 -0.92 -23.53 19.12
N GLY A 212 -1.38 -22.83 20.16
CA GLY A 212 -0.56 -22.08 21.09
C GLY A 212 0.06 -20.85 20.43
N THR A 213 1.15 -20.39 21.04
CA THR A 213 2.01 -19.31 20.53
C THR A 213 3.20 -19.84 19.72
N ASP A 214 3.40 -21.16 19.70
CA ASP A 214 4.56 -21.79 19.06
C ASP A 214 4.25 -22.13 17.59
N ASP A 215 5.27 -22.00 16.74
CA ASP A 215 5.29 -22.25 15.29
C ASP A 215 5.05 -23.73 14.88
N ALA A 216 4.36 -24.52 15.70
CA ALA A 216 3.92 -25.85 15.31
C ALA A 216 2.77 -25.74 14.30
N GLU A 217 3.13 -25.45 13.05
CA GLU A 217 2.27 -25.51 11.89
C GLU A 217 1.82 -26.96 11.70
N ALA A 218 0.51 -27.18 11.79
CA ALA A 218 -0.10 -28.44 11.38
C ALA A 218 -0.76 -28.21 10.03
N ASP A 219 -0.51 -29.11 9.07
CA ASP A 219 -1.19 -29.10 7.79
C ASP A 219 -2.71 -29.17 8.02
N ALA A 220 -3.39 -28.04 7.79
CA ALA A 220 -4.82 -27.89 8.02
C ALA A 220 -5.62 -28.89 7.19
N ALA A 221 -5.15 -29.23 5.97
CA ALA A 221 -5.80 -30.21 5.10
C ALA A 221 -5.68 -31.65 5.64
N ALA A 222 -4.68 -31.94 6.47
CA ALA A 222 -4.56 -33.21 7.18
C ALA A 222 -5.44 -33.27 8.45
N MET A 223 -5.76 -32.12 9.05
CA MET A 223 -6.44 -32.01 10.34
C MET A 223 -7.95 -31.74 10.22
N VAL A 224 -8.38 -31.06 9.16
CA VAL A 224 -9.78 -30.72 8.87
C VAL A 224 -10.18 -31.38 7.57
N THR A 225 -11.18 -32.27 7.61
CA THR A 225 -11.67 -32.94 6.40
C THR A 225 -12.65 -32.08 5.62
N ARG A 226 -13.46 -31.26 6.30
CA ARG A 226 -14.39 -30.30 5.71
C ARG A 226 -14.78 -29.24 6.73
N VAL A 227 -14.86 -27.97 6.33
CA VAL A 227 -15.54 -26.92 7.12
C VAL A 227 -16.99 -26.86 6.64
N ARG A 228 -17.94 -26.89 7.56
CA ARG A 228 -19.39 -26.86 7.27
C ARG A 228 -19.97 -25.45 7.37
N SER A 229 -19.57 -24.70 8.40
CA SER A 229 -20.02 -23.33 8.60
C SER A 229 -19.03 -22.57 9.48
N VAL A 230 -18.92 -21.26 9.26
CA VAL A 230 -18.24 -20.34 10.16
C VAL A 230 -19.22 -19.22 10.50
N SER A 231 -19.53 -19.05 11.78
CA SER A 231 -20.36 -17.96 12.28
C SER A 231 -19.50 -17.00 13.08
N VAL A 232 -19.63 -15.70 12.83
CA VAL A 232 -18.89 -14.66 13.54
C VAL A 232 -19.73 -13.40 13.69
N GLU A 233 -19.64 -12.77 14.85
CA GLU A 233 -20.18 -11.44 15.07
C GLU A 233 -19.10 -10.39 14.75
N TYR A 234 -19.39 -9.46 13.84
CA TYR A 234 -18.42 -8.48 13.38
C TYR A 234 -18.85 -7.02 13.57
N LEU A 235 -17.86 -6.14 13.72
CA LEU A 235 -18.00 -4.69 13.75
C LEU A 235 -16.98 -4.07 12.79
N LEU A 236 -17.45 -3.20 11.90
CA LEU A 236 -16.59 -2.40 11.03
C LEU A 236 -16.23 -1.09 11.72
N VAL A 237 -14.93 -0.79 11.77
CA VAL A 237 -14.40 0.49 12.23
C VAL A 237 -13.68 1.17 11.08
N SER A 238 -14.22 2.29 10.61
CA SER A 238 -13.60 3.12 9.58
C SER A 238 -12.48 3.98 10.16
N LEU A 239 -11.43 4.21 9.37
CA LEU A 239 -10.24 4.97 9.75
C LEU A 239 -10.25 6.33 9.06
N ARG A 240 -10.10 7.40 9.86
CA ARG A 240 -10.00 8.76 9.35
C ARG A 240 -8.61 9.33 9.66
N ARG A 241 -7.92 9.80 8.62
CA ARG A 241 -6.58 10.42 8.67
C ARG A 241 -6.68 11.87 8.17
N PRO A 242 -6.92 12.86 9.05
CA PRO A 242 -7.08 14.26 8.61
C PRO A 242 -5.85 14.84 7.90
N TRP A 243 -4.69 14.27 8.18
CA TRP A 243 -3.39 14.63 7.61
C TRP A 243 -3.08 13.99 6.26
N LEU A 244 -3.88 13.02 5.78
CA LEU A 244 -3.65 12.34 4.52
C LEU A 244 -4.61 12.87 3.45
N HIS A 245 -4.07 13.57 2.46
CA HIS A 245 -4.85 14.13 1.36
C HIS A 245 -4.84 13.17 0.15
N PRO A 246 -5.91 12.39 -0.12
CA PRO A 246 -5.90 11.34 -1.14
C PRO A 246 -5.70 11.88 -2.56
N MET A 247 -6.15 13.13 -2.85
CA MET A 247 -5.95 13.72 -4.17
C MET A 247 -4.48 13.86 -4.58
N VAL A 248 -3.52 13.83 -3.65
CA VAL A 248 -2.09 13.83 -3.99
C VAL A 248 -1.77 12.66 -4.94
N PHE A 249 -2.31 11.48 -4.67
CA PHE A 249 -2.05 10.29 -5.51
C PHE A 249 -2.73 10.35 -6.87
N GLU A 250 -3.84 11.09 -6.97
CA GLU A 250 -4.61 11.26 -8.20
C GLU A 250 -4.14 12.44 -9.05
N THR A 251 -3.43 13.40 -8.45
CA THR A 251 -2.98 14.62 -9.12
C THR A 251 -1.90 14.29 -10.16
N ASN A 252 -2.05 14.88 -11.35
CA ASN A 252 -1.02 14.83 -12.39
C ASN A 252 0.04 15.91 -12.10
N GLU A 253 1.12 15.94 -12.89
CA GLU A 253 2.07 17.07 -12.88
C GLU A 253 2.90 17.22 -11.60
N TRP A 254 2.98 16.19 -10.76
CA TRP A 254 3.98 16.10 -9.69
C TRP A 254 4.83 14.84 -9.84
N PHE A 255 6.06 14.93 -9.35
CA PHE A 255 7.05 13.86 -9.38
C PHE A 255 7.86 13.84 -8.07
N LEU A 256 8.59 12.74 -7.86
CA LEU A 256 9.61 12.61 -6.82
C LEU A 256 10.98 12.70 -7.48
N SER A 257 11.84 13.58 -6.97
CA SER A 257 13.20 13.70 -7.52
C SER A 257 13.99 12.42 -7.26
N GLY A 258 14.46 11.77 -8.32
CA GLY A 258 15.26 10.54 -8.23
C GLY A 258 14.45 9.25 -8.31
N GLU A 259 13.12 9.33 -8.34
CA GLU A 259 12.25 8.15 -8.42
C GLU A 259 11.41 8.15 -9.71
N ASP A 260 11.01 6.95 -10.11
CA ASP A 260 10.20 6.72 -11.31
C ASP A 260 8.69 6.92 -11.06
N ALA A 261 7.96 7.13 -12.16
CA ALA A 261 6.50 7.02 -12.18
C ALA A 261 6.08 5.65 -11.61
N GLY A 262 5.05 5.65 -10.77
CA GLY A 262 4.57 4.44 -10.11
C GLY A 262 5.38 4.00 -8.88
N PHE A 263 6.37 4.79 -8.44
CA PHE A 263 7.16 4.51 -7.22
C PHE A 263 6.29 4.29 -5.97
N CYS A 264 5.24 5.09 -5.77
CA CYS A 264 4.32 4.90 -4.65
C CYS A 264 3.45 3.66 -4.85
N SER A 265 2.90 3.51 -6.05
CA SER A 265 2.02 2.40 -6.42
C SER A 265 1.92 2.28 -7.93
N SER A 266 1.81 1.05 -8.43
CA SER A 266 1.49 0.75 -9.82
C SER A 266 -0.01 0.89 -10.15
N GLY A 267 -0.88 0.99 -9.13
CA GLY A 267 -2.33 1.01 -9.30
C GLY A 267 -2.95 -0.30 -9.76
N LYS A 268 -2.20 -1.41 -9.74
CA LYS A 268 -2.65 -2.74 -10.15
C LYS A 268 -2.94 -3.63 -8.94
N LEU A 269 -3.87 -4.56 -9.09
CA LEU A 269 -4.20 -5.58 -8.07
C LEU A 269 -3.21 -6.75 -8.04
N SER A 270 -2.27 -6.80 -8.98
CA SER A 270 -1.20 -7.79 -9.05
C SER A 270 0.14 -7.12 -9.37
N GLY A 271 1.22 -7.63 -8.78
CA GLY A 271 2.58 -7.14 -9.01
C GLY A 271 2.82 -5.70 -8.55
N ASN A 272 2.11 -5.23 -7.50
CA ASN A 272 2.26 -3.87 -7.01
C ASN A 272 3.37 -3.75 -5.95
N GLY A 273 4.60 -3.50 -6.40
CA GLY A 273 5.78 -3.34 -5.55
C GLY A 273 6.08 -1.91 -5.08
N GLY A 274 5.10 -1.00 -5.16
CA GLY A 274 5.30 0.39 -4.74
C GLY A 274 5.50 0.53 -3.22
N VAL A 275 6.05 1.66 -2.78
CA VAL A 275 6.31 1.91 -1.34
C VAL A 275 5.05 2.15 -0.51
N LEU A 276 3.93 2.51 -1.15
CA LEU A 276 2.63 2.72 -0.52
C LEU A 276 1.52 2.20 -1.45
N PRO A 277 1.41 0.88 -1.63
CA PRO A 277 0.47 0.30 -2.59
C PRO A 277 -0.97 0.31 -2.06
N LEU A 278 -1.12 0.28 -0.73
CA LEU A 278 -2.39 0.21 -0.01
C LEU A 278 -2.40 1.22 1.14
N ILE A 279 -3.54 1.88 1.34
CA ILE A 279 -3.77 2.75 2.50
C ILE A 279 -4.91 2.15 3.33
N PRO A 280 -4.67 1.76 4.60
CA PRO A 280 -5.72 1.26 5.48
C PRO A 280 -6.79 2.31 5.71
N THR A 281 -8.04 1.95 5.42
CA THR A 281 -9.26 2.76 5.58
C THR A 281 -10.29 2.14 6.52
N GLY A 282 -10.13 0.87 6.88
CA GLY A 282 -11.03 0.21 7.82
C GLY A 282 -10.39 -0.98 8.54
N LEU A 283 -10.96 -1.32 9.68
CA LEU A 283 -10.62 -2.44 10.53
C LEU A 283 -11.87 -3.28 10.75
N LEU A 284 -11.77 -4.59 10.49
CA LEU A 284 -12.83 -5.54 10.75
C LEU A 284 -12.55 -6.27 12.05
N LEU A 285 -13.38 -5.99 13.04
CA LEU A 285 -13.33 -6.62 14.34
C LEU A 285 -14.35 -7.75 14.40
N GLY A 286 -14.06 -8.81 15.12
CA GLY A 286 -15.09 -9.77 15.47
C GLY A 286 -14.88 -10.49 16.79
N ARG A 287 -15.95 -11.19 17.17
CA ARG A 287 -16.13 -11.86 18.45
C ARG A 287 -17.05 -13.07 18.24
N ASN A 288 -17.17 -13.90 19.29
CA ASN A 288 -18.11 -15.02 19.32
C ASN A 288 -17.98 -15.92 18.08
N VAL A 289 -16.74 -16.29 17.73
CA VAL A 289 -16.49 -17.12 16.55
C VAL A 289 -16.87 -18.56 16.83
N ASN A 290 -17.70 -19.14 15.97
CA ASN A 290 -18.06 -20.54 15.99
C ASN A 290 -17.71 -21.18 14.64
N VAL A 291 -16.95 -22.28 14.66
CA VAL A 291 -16.60 -23.02 13.44
C VAL A 291 -17.10 -24.44 13.57
N GLU A 292 -18.01 -24.81 12.67
CA GLU A 292 -18.47 -26.19 12.54
C GLU A 292 -17.67 -26.86 11.43
N ALA A 293 -16.94 -27.91 11.79
CA ALA A 293 -16.09 -28.65 10.86
C ALA A 293 -16.09 -30.15 11.15
N ASP A 294 -15.90 -30.94 10.10
CA ASP A 294 -15.62 -32.36 10.16
C ASP A 294 -14.11 -32.56 10.41
N TRP A 295 -13.76 -32.76 11.67
CA TRP A 295 -12.39 -32.98 12.11
C TRP A 295 -11.92 -34.40 11.79
N SER A 296 -10.67 -34.55 11.36
CA SER A 296 -10.04 -35.87 11.27
C SER A 296 -9.79 -36.42 12.69
N SER A 297 -9.52 -37.72 12.82
CA SER A 297 -9.12 -38.31 14.11
C SER A 297 -7.87 -37.65 14.69
N ALA A 298 -6.93 -37.24 13.82
CA ALA A 298 -5.76 -36.47 14.18
C ALA A 298 -6.15 -35.07 14.68
N GLY A 299 -7.04 -34.37 13.97
CA GLY A 299 -7.55 -33.04 14.35
C GLY A 299 -8.32 -33.05 15.67
N THR A 300 -9.20 -34.04 15.90
CA THR A 300 -9.91 -34.18 17.18
C THR A 300 -8.95 -34.43 18.35
N SER A 301 -7.96 -35.30 18.16
CA SER A 301 -6.94 -35.57 19.18
C SER A 301 -6.11 -34.32 19.49
N LEU A 302 -5.82 -33.52 18.46
CA LEU A 302 -5.10 -32.27 18.54
C LEU A 302 -5.87 -31.22 19.35
N LEU A 303 -7.14 -30.98 19.01
CA LEU A 303 -8.04 -30.09 19.74
C LEU A 303 -8.20 -30.49 21.20
N ASN A 304 -8.38 -31.79 21.48
CA ASN A 304 -8.52 -32.29 22.85
C ASN A 304 -7.26 -32.08 23.67
N ARG A 305 -6.07 -32.26 23.08
CA ARG A 305 -4.78 -31.97 23.72
C ARG A 305 -4.63 -30.49 24.02
N ALA A 306 -4.91 -29.62 23.04
CA ALA A 306 -4.81 -28.18 23.21
C ALA A 306 -5.75 -27.68 24.31
N LYS A 307 -7.00 -28.15 24.31
CA LYS A 307 -7.99 -27.85 25.36
C LYS A 307 -7.52 -28.32 26.73
N SER A 308 -6.95 -29.51 26.83
CA SER A 308 -6.44 -30.06 28.10
C SER A 308 -5.20 -29.32 28.61
N ALA A 309 -4.39 -28.77 27.69
CA ALA A 309 -3.20 -27.99 28.01
C ALA A 309 -3.49 -26.48 28.22
N GLY A 310 -4.74 -26.04 28.00
CA GLY A 310 -5.10 -24.61 28.01
C GLY A 310 -4.48 -23.81 26.85
N ALA A 311 -4.02 -24.47 25.79
CA ALA A 311 -3.44 -23.82 24.61
C ALA A 311 -4.53 -23.26 23.70
N SER A 312 -4.27 -22.10 23.09
CA SER A 312 -5.13 -21.52 22.05
C SER A 312 -5.11 -22.38 20.79
N VAL A 313 -6.22 -22.46 20.06
CA VAL A 313 -6.27 -23.07 18.72
C VAL A 313 -6.94 -22.11 17.77
N SER A 314 -6.38 -21.92 16.59
CA SER A 314 -6.94 -21.04 15.57
C SER A 314 -6.97 -21.67 14.18
N LEU A 315 -7.95 -21.27 13.38
CA LEU A 315 -8.09 -21.59 11.96
C LEU A 315 -8.09 -20.29 11.17
N GLY A 316 -6.97 -19.95 10.54
CA GLY A 316 -6.73 -18.65 9.93
C GLY A 316 -6.92 -17.52 10.96
N PRO A 317 -7.74 -16.48 10.69
CA PRO A 317 -7.99 -15.38 11.62
C PRO A 317 -8.85 -15.77 12.82
N PHE A 318 -9.42 -16.98 12.84
CA PHE A 318 -10.47 -17.35 13.79
C PHE A 318 -9.92 -18.14 14.97
N LEU A 319 -10.07 -17.61 16.18
CA LEU A 319 -9.75 -18.34 17.40
C LEU A 319 -10.87 -19.35 17.74
N LEU A 320 -10.57 -20.64 17.70
CA LEU A 320 -11.51 -21.75 17.90
C LEU A 320 -11.64 -22.18 19.37
N SER A 321 -10.54 -22.14 20.09
CA SER A 321 -10.47 -22.56 21.48
C SER A 321 -9.48 -21.67 22.19
N ALA A 322 -9.94 -21.04 23.24
CA ALA A 322 -9.13 -20.30 24.18
C ALA A 322 -9.64 -20.64 25.58
N SER A 323 -8.87 -20.37 26.64
CA SER A 323 -9.38 -20.45 28.01
C SER A 323 -10.71 -19.70 28.12
N ASP A 324 -11.65 -20.12 28.98
CA ASP A 324 -13.04 -19.60 29.03
C ASP A 324 -13.17 -18.06 29.08
N SER A 325 -12.11 -17.33 29.45
CA SER A 325 -12.00 -15.87 29.42
C SER A 325 -11.75 -15.24 28.03
N ALA A 326 -11.35 -16.02 27.02
CA ALA A 326 -10.88 -15.52 25.72
C ALA A 326 -11.86 -15.76 24.56
N GLN A 327 -12.91 -16.57 24.75
CA GLN A 327 -14.01 -16.72 23.78
C GLN A 327 -14.84 -15.43 23.59
N SER A 328 -14.77 -14.49 24.54
CA SER A 328 -15.40 -13.16 24.45
C SER A 328 -14.42 -12.04 24.03
N SER A 329 -13.16 -12.38 23.73
CA SER A 329 -12.16 -11.37 23.36
C SER A 329 -12.38 -10.86 21.94
N LEU A 330 -12.31 -9.54 21.78
CA LEU A 330 -12.40 -8.86 20.50
C LEU A 330 -11.14 -9.14 19.69
N GLN A 331 -11.28 -9.52 18.43
CA GLN A 331 -10.17 -9.88 17.55
C GLN A 331 -10.22 -9.06 16.27
N VAL A 332 -9.06 -8.67 15.74
CA VAL A 332 -8.97 -8.20 14.35
C VAL A 332 -9.04 -9.41 13.44
N ILE A 333 -10.09 -9.46 12.62
CA ILE A 333 -10.27 -10.50 11.61
C ILE A 333 -9.66 -10.05 10.27
N GLY A 334 -9.71 -8.76 9.97
CA GLY A 334 -9.16 -8.25 8.74
C GLY A 334 -9.12 -6.73 8.66
N TRP A 335 -8.64 -6.27 7.51
CA TRP A 335 -8.36 -4.89 7.20
C TRP A 335 -8.96 -4.53 5.85
N ILE A 336 -9.46 -3.32 5.76
CA ILE A 336 -9.96 -2.73 4.53
C ILE A 336 -8.98 -1.64 4.13
N SER A 337 -8.53 -1.70 2.88
CA SER A 337 -7.55 -0.77 2.33
C SER A 337 -8.02 -0.22 1.00
N ASN A 338 -7.68 1.03 0.71
CA ASN A 338 -7.82 1.56 -0.64
C ASN A 338 -6.54 1.27 -1.44
N LEU A 339 -6.70 0.78 -2.67
CA LEU A 339 -5.61 0.67 -3.62
C LEU A 339 -5.17 2.07 -4.05
N VAL A 340 -3.90 2.40 -3.80
CA VAL A 340 -3.33 3.66 -4.27
C VAL A 340 -3.24 3.59 -5.79
N PRO A 341 -3.74 4.59 -6.54
CA PRO A 341 -3.65 4.59 -8.00
C PRO A 341 -2.19 4.67 -8.47
N PHE A 342 -1.96 4.50 -9.78
CA PHE A 342 -0.63 4.67 -10.35
C PHE A 342 -0.05 6.05 -9.98
N SER A 343 1.01 6.08 -9.18
CA SER A 343 1.49 7.30 -8.54
C SER A 343 2.98 7.21 -8.14
N PRO A 344 3.78 8.29 -8.27
CA PRO A 344 3.47 9.50 -9.04
C PRO A 344 3.22 9.14 -10.51
N LYS A 345 2.46 9.98 -11.22
CA LYS A 345 2.07 9.69 -12.62
C LYS A 345 3.15 10.02 -13.64
N MET A 346 4.26 10.60 -13.19
CA MET A 346 5.39 10.98 -14.02
C MET A 346 6.71 10.74 -13.27
N THR A 347 7.70 10.23 -14.01
CA THR A 347 9.10 10.31 -13.62
C THR A 347 9.56 11.74 -13.88
N LYS A 348 10.51 12.26 -13.10
CA LYS A 348 11.19 13.52 -13.42
C LYS A 348 11.75 13.43 -14.84
N SER A 349 11.10 14.09 -15.79
CA SER A 349 11.62 14.21 -17.15
C SER A 349 12.82 15.14 -17.10
N THR A 350 13.95 14.65 -17.59
CA THR A 350 15.09 15.51 -17.92
C THR A 350 14.64 16.46 -19.03
N ALA A 351 14.41 17.72 -18.72
CA ALA A 351 13.96 18.67 -19.75
C ALA A 351 15.09 19.10 -20.69
N GLY A 352 16.33 18.83 -20.31
CA GLY A 352 17.51 19.11 -21.10
C GLY A 352 18.68 18.21 -20.73
N SER A 353 19.69 18.14 -21.57
CA SER A 353 20.98 17.57 -21.23
C SER A 353 22.07 18.30 -21.97
N VAL A 354 23.26 18.32 -21.38
CA VAL A 354 24.45 18.83 -22.05
C VAL A 354 25.39 17.66 -22.22
N LEU A 355 25.64 17.30 -23.47
CA LEU A 355 26.60 16.28 -23.86
C LEU A 355 27.81 16.96 -24.48
N VAL A 356 29.01 16.60 -24.02
CA VAL A 356 30.27 17.12 -24.54
C VAL A 356 31.13 15.95 -25.02
N ASP A 357 31.40 15.91 -26.32
CA ASP A 357 32.36 15.02 -26.95
C ASP A 357 33.74 15.69 -26.95
N ASN A 358 34.79 14.96 -26.56
CA ASN A 358 36.16 15.45 -26.60
C ASN A 358 36.97 14.76 -27.71
N ASP A 359 37.04 15.42 -28.86
CA ASP A 359 37.90 15.07 -30.00
C ASP A 359 39.22 15.88 -29.98
N GLY A 360 39.50 16.61 -28.90
CA GLY A 360 40.69 17.44 -28.74
C GLY A 360 41.88 16.67 -28.15
N GLY A 361 43.10 17.17 -28.42
CA GLY A 361 44.35 16.59 -27.90
C GLY A 361 44.63 16.90 -26.42
N PHE A 362 43.62 16.85 -25.55
CA PHE A 362 43.70 17.21 -24.13
C PHE A 362 42.65 16.47 -23.29
N VAL A 363 42.81 16.48 -21.97
CA VAL A 363 41.78 16.00 -21.03
C VAL A 363 40.81 17.14 -20.77
N ALA A 364 39.52 16.84 -20.75
CA ALA A 364 38.45 17.82 -20.50
C ALA A 364 37.61 17.43 -19.28
N ARG A 365 36.93 18.43 -18.72
CA ARG A 365 35.82 18.24 -17.78
C ARG A 365 34.82 19.36 -17.97
N PHE A 366 33.57 19.17 -17.55
CA PHE A 366 32.63 20.27 -17.48
C PHE A 366 31.73 20.14 -16.26
N SER A 367 31.14 21.26 -15.87
CA SER A 367 30.17 21.33 -14.78
C SER A 367 28.94 22.10 -15.22
N VAL A 368 27.77 21.69 -14.73
CA VAL A 368 26.53 22.42 -14.88
C VAL A 368 26.08 22.89 -13.51
N GLU A 369 25.84 24.18 -13.37
CA GLU A 369 25.26 24.79 -12.18
C GLU A 369 23.89 25.37 -12.54
N TRP A 370 22.91 25.28 -11.65
CA TRP A 370 21.56 25.81 -11.89
C TRP A 370 20.86 26.15 -10.58
N ASN A 371 19.77 26.91 -10.69
CA ASN A 371 18.85 27.15 -9.58
C ASN A 371 17.68 26.16 -9.68
N GLU A 372 17.35 25.51 -8.57
CA GLU A 372 16.15 24.71 -8.41
C GLU A 372 15.30 25.35 -7.30
N GLY A 373 14.38 26.24 -7.69
CA GLY A 373 13.75 27.17 -6.76
C GLY A 373 14.77 28.16 -6.17
N PRO A 374 14.85 28.34 -4.84
CA PRO A 374 15.83 29.23 -4.20
C PRO A 374 17.23 28.62 -4.04
N GLU A 375 17.39 27.32 -4.27
CA GLU A 375 18.66 26.62 -4.02
C GLU A 375 19.54 26.57 -5.27
N ARG A 376 20.83 26.85 -5.11
CA ARG A 376 21.86 26.68 -6.15
C ARG A 376 22.41 25.26 -6.10
N ARG A 377 22.34 24.54 -7.21
CA ARG A 377 22.85 23.17 -7.37
C ARG A 377 23.99 23.14 -8.40
N SER A 378 24.87 22.15 -8.30
CA SER A 378 26.00 21.94 -9.20
C SER A 378 26.24 20.46 -9.43
N ARG A 379 26.66 20.10 -10.64
CA ARG A 379 27.07 18.74 -11.01
C ARG A 379 28.29 18.79 -11.92
N GLN A 380 29.23 17.89 -11.72
CA GLN A 380 30.44 17.78 -12.55
C GLN A 380 30.45 16.48 -13.33
N SER A 381 31.08 16.50 -14.51
CA SER A 381 31.24 15.33 -15.37
C SER A 381 32.33 14.38 -14.90
N GLY A 382 33.24 14.86 -14.05
CA GLY A 382 34.57 14.25 -13.88
C GLY A 382 35.47 14.50 -15.10
N ASN A 383 36.69 13.99 -15.04
CA ASN A 383 37.66 14.11 -16.13
C ASN A 383 37.38 13.05 -17.19
N PHE A 384 37.35 13.45 -18.46
CA PHE A 384 37.20 12.53 -19.58
C PHE A 384 38.30 12.77 -20.62
N LEU A 385 38.81 11.66 -21.17
CA LEU A 385 39.97 11.61 -22.04
C LEU A 385 39.61 11.98 -23.48
N VAL A 386 40.62 11.98 -24.34
CA VAL A 386 40.47 12.14 -25.79
C VAL A 386 39.60 11.01 -26.35
N MET A 387 38.79 11.31 -27.38
CA MET A 387 37.78 10.43 -27.99
C MET A 387 36.74 9.89 -27.00
N SER A 388 36.42 10.65 -25.95
CA SER A 388 35.42 10.27 -24.94
C SER A 388 34.34 11.34 -24.80
N SER A 389 33.17 10.93 -24.33
CA SER A 389 32.03 11.81 -24.12
C SER A 389 31.58 11.80 -22.67
N ALA A 390 31.01 12.90 -22.21
CA ALA A 390 30.32 12.96 -20.94
C ALA A 390 29.00 13.75 -21.06
N GLU A 391 27.99 13.34 -20.31
CA GLU A 391 26.66 13.94 -20.32
C GLU A 391 26.23 14.34 -18.91
N ILE A 392 25.65 15.53 -18.80
CA ILE A 392 25.01 15.99 -17.56
C ILE A 392 23.54 16.29 -17.86
N PRO A 393 22.59 15.56 -17.23
CA PRO A 393 21.16 15.84 -17.33
C PRO A 393 20.79 17.13 -16.57
N ILE A 394 19.90 17.94 -17.15
CA ILE A 394 19.38 19.20 -16.58
C ILE A 394 17.90 19.02 -16.15
N PRO A 395 17.56 19.31 -14.88
CA PRO A 395 16.18 19.27 -14.37
C PRO A 395 15.20 20.20 -15.10
N VAL A 396 13.91 19.86 -15.15
CA VAL A 396 12.85 20.66 -15.80
C VAL A 396 12.61 22.05 -15.22
N ASN A 397 12.82 22.18 -13.91
CA ASN A 397 12.69 23.40 -13.14
C ASN A 397 14.02 24.15 -12.98
N ALA A 398 15.07 23.70 -13.67
CA ALA A 398 16.36 24.38 -13.64
C ALA A 398 16.26 25.74 -14.34
N SER A 399 16.67 26.78 -13.64
CA SER A 399 16.78 28.15 -14.16
C SER A 399 18.18 28.69 -13.91
N ALA A 400 18.57 29.75 -14.63
CA ALA A 400 19.90 30.36 -14.52
C ALA A 400 21.03 29.32 -14.62
N ILE A 401 20.98 28.50 -15.68
CA ILE A 401 21.90 27.39 -15.89
C ILE A 401 23.22 27.91 -16.45
N ASP A 402 24.32 27.58 -15.78
CA ASP A 402 25.69 27.87 -16.24
C ASP A 402 26.42 26.56 -16.53
N VAL A 403 26.82 26.37 -17.78
CA VAL A 403 27.66 25.25 -18.24
C VAL A 403 29.09 25.75 -18.37
N LYS A 404 30.00 25.28 -17.53
CA LYS A 404 31.42 25.63 -17.55
C LYS A 404 32.22 24.46 -18.10
N ILE A 405 32.96 24.70 -19.17
CA ILE A 405 33.83 23.70 -19.80
C ILE A 405 35.27 24.06 -19.49
N GLU A 406 36.02 23.10 -18.97
CA GLU A 406 37.42 23.25 -18.58
C GLU A 406 38.29 22.25 -19.34
N ILE A 407 39.48 22.69 -19.72
CA ILE A 407 40.50 21.84 -20.35
C ILE A 407 41.76 21.84 -19.50
N MET A 408 42.46 20.71 -19.48
CA MET A 408 43.72 20.57 -18.79
C MET A 408 44.83 21.23 -19.61
N THR A 409 45.49 22.24 -19.03
CA THR A 409 46.59 22.98 -19.67
C THR A 409 47.97 22.43 -19.37
N CYS A 410 48.15 21.78 -18.22
CA CYS A 410 49.40 21.13 -17.85
C CYS A 410 49.08 19.81 -17.16
N PRO A 411 49.65 18.68 -17.61
CA PRO A 411 49.47 17.39 -16.95
C PRO A 411 50.27 17.32 -15.63
N PRO A 412 49.99 16.31 -14.78
CA PRO A 412 50.74 16.08 -13.53
C PRO A 412 52.26 16.04 -13.74
N PRO A 413 53.07 16.51 -12.77
CA PRO A 413 52.72 16.82 -11.38
C PRO A 413 52.23 18.26 -11.12
N LEU A 414 52.23 19.14 -12.14
CA LEU A 414 51.76 20.53 -12.03
C LEU A 414 50.40 20.67 -12.73
N GLU A 415 49.41 19.93 -12.25
CA GLU A 415 48.08 19.89 -12.85
C GLU A 415 47.42 21.28 -12.83
N SER A 416 47.14 21.83 -14.02
CA SER A 416 46.47 23.13 -14.15
C SER A 416 45.32 23.06 -15.15
N TRP A 417 44.19 23.64 -14.75
CA TRP A 417 42.96 23.69 -15.53
C TRP A 417 42.67 25.12 -15.99
N LYS A 418 42.15 25.26 -17.20
CA LYS A 418 41.67 26.52 -17.75
C LYS A 418 40.20 26.40 -18.07
N VAL A 419 39.40 27.33 -17.56
CA VAL A 419 38.03 27.53 -18.05
C VAL A 419 38.13 27.99 -19.49
N PHE A 420 37.67 27.13 -20.40
CA PHE A 420 37.72 27.38 -21.83
C PHE A 420 36.49 28.19 -22.26
N GLU A 421 35.28 27.78 -21.86
CA GLU A 421 34.03 28.44 -22.23
C GLU A 421 33.01 28.34 -21.10
N THR A 422 32.14 29.35 -20.98
CA THR A 422 30.93 29.28 -20.14
C THR A 422 29.71 29.63 -20.97
N ARG A 423 28.75 28.71 -21.05
CA ARG A 423 27.45 28.92 -21.71
C ARG A 423 26.37 29.11 -20.66
N LYS A 424 25.47 30.07 -20.91
CA LYS A 424 24.36 30.39 -20.01
C LYS A 424 23.03 30.10 -20.68
N PHE A 425 22.10 29.54 -19.92
CA PHE A 425 20.75 29.25 -20.38
C PHE A 425 19.74 29.63 -19.31
N ASP A 426 18.66 30.29 -19.72
CA ASP A 426 17.58 30.68 -18.80
C ASP A 426 16.63 29.51 -18.50
N LYS A 427 16.63 28.49 -19.35
CA LYS A 427 15.77 27.30 -19.28
C LYS A 427 16.56 26.04 -19.65
N PRO A 428 16.10 24.84 -19.28
CA PRO A 428 16.75 23.59 -19.66
C PRO A 428 16.87 23.46 -21.17
N VAL A 429 18.02 22.97 -21.64
CA VAL A 429 18.33 22.81 -23.07
C VAL A 429 18.87 21.42 -23.34
N MET A 430 18.58 20.87 -24.51
CA MET A 430 19.33 19.74 -25.06
C MET A 430 20.40 20.27 -26.01
N LYS A 431 21.66 20.18 -25.58
CA LYS A 431 22.81 20.67 -26.35
C LYS A 431 23.88 19.60 -26.43
N LYS A 432 24.41 19.44 -27.63
CA LYS A 432 25.60 18.64 -27.89
C LYS A 432 26.73 19.57 -28.30
N TYR A 433 27.87 19.42 -27.65
CA TYR A 433 29.08 20.13 -27.98
C TYR A 433 30.19 19.16 -28.36
N VAL A 434 31.01 19.56 -29.33
CA VAL A 434 32.23 18.85 -29.72
C VAL A 434 33.41 19.76 -29.45
N LEU A 435 34.25 19.35 -28.50
CA LEU A 435 35.56 19.92 -28.22
C LEU A 435 36.57 19.30 -29.18
N SER A 436 37.40 20.12 -29.79
CA SER A 436 38.45 19.70 -30.72
C SER A 436 39.66 20.62 -30.63
N GLY A 437 40.71 20.33 -31.38
CA GLY A 437 41.93 21.15 -31.42
C GLY A 437 42.98 20.70 -30.40
N THR A 438 43.80 21.64 -29.93
CA THR A 438 44.91 21.37 -29.00
C THR A 438 44.78 22.20 -27.73
N THR A 439 45.60 21.92 -26.72
CA THR A 439 45.62 22.68 -25.47
C THR A 439 45.83 24.19 -25.67
N PHE A 440 46.56 24.58 -26.72
CA PHE A 440 46.88 25.98 -27.02
C PHE A 440 45.86 26.65 -27.95
N ASP A 441 45.17 25.86 -28.77
CA ASP A 441 44.12 26.33 -29.69
C ASP A 441 42.90 25.38 -29.65
N PRO A 442 42.14 25.40 -28.54
CA PRO A 442 40.94 24.61 -28.37
C PRO A 442 39.75 25.22 -29.13
N VAL A 443 38.92 24.36 -29.73
CA VAL A 443 37.73 24.76 -30.49
C VAL A 443 36.51 24.03 -29.95
N LEU A 444 35.43 24.75 -29.72
CA LEU A 444 34.13 24.21 -29.33
C LEU A 444 33.10 24.49 -30.41
N LYS A 445 32.46 23.44 -30.89
CA LYS A 445 31.34 23.53 -31.85
C LYS A 445 30.10 22.96 -31.21
N GLU A 446 28.97 23.63 -31.46
CA GLU A 446 27.66 23.04 -31.20
C GLU A 446 27.31 22.12 -32.38
N ALA A 447 26.85 20.91 -32.08
CA ALA A 447 26.55 19.87 -33.07
C ALA A 447 25.06 19.80 -33.41
#